data_AF-A0A7J4XLJ6-F1
#
_entry.id   AF-A0A7J4XLJ6-F1
#
_cell.length_a   1.000
_cell.length_b   1.000
_cell.length_c   1.000
_cell.angle_alpha   90.00
_cell.angle_beta   90.00
_cell.angle_gamma   90.00
#
_symmetry.space_group_name_H-M   'P 1'
#
loop_
_entity.id
_entity.type
_entity.pdbx_description
1 polymer ?
#
loop_
_entity_poly.entity_id
_entity_poly.type
_entity_poly.pdbx_seq_one_letter_code
_entity_poly.pdbx_strand_id
1 'polypeptide(L)'
;MKQVKVLVLTLIVLMGIGFTSCMNSDDNYTPIWQGPVEVISSVYGGTYFKIGELKIQPTTTSLMAVEETYKFDPSSTKMAYIACTYSNDEASGNSGATNTLKNVTLNYAVSLDGTVESVAEKGASNDSVATAPIIRVTNVMSSSSTSEENFYILDNRYLFAGISYYVQEKQHSFTLVNYPNEEVEDGVIKFYLRHGGTPEKDGVTLISANVAGTYPYLYYKSFDLANYLPTLPGKEVKIIVEVDENTVNNKLDDERTKKREYSLTYKVEE
;
A
#
# COMPACT_ATOMS: atom_id res chain seq x y z
N MET A 1 -22.24 -10.02 31.71
CA MET A 1 -21.80 -8.92 30.84
C MET A 1 -20.34 -8.62 31.14
N LYS A 2 -19.43 -9.25 30.40
CA LYS A 2 -17.98 -9.01 30.54
C LYS A 2 -17.60 -7.97 29.49
N GLN A 3 -17.08 -6.83 29.94
CA GLN A 3 -16.59 -5.77 29.07
C GLN A 3 -15.46 -6.30 28.19
N VAL A 4 -15.72 -6.38 26.89
CA VAL A 4 -14.66 -6.52 25.88
C VAL A 4 -14.02 -5.15 25.78
N LYS A 5 -12.74 -5.08 26.15
CA LYS A 5 -11.91 -3.88 26.00
C LYS A 5 -11.78 -3.63 24.49
N VAL A 6 -12.46 -2.61 24.01
CA VAL A 6 -12.29 -2.07 22.65
C VAL A 6 -10.85 -1.57 22.56
N LEU A 7 -10.08 -2.22 21.71
CA LEU A 7 -8.71 -1.85 21.37
C LEU A 7 -8.83 -0.59 20.49
N VAL A 8 -8.79 0.57 21.12
CA VAL A 8 -8.65 1.87 20.44
C VAL A 8 -7.39 1.77 19.58
N LEU A 9 -7.56 1.66 18.27
CA LEU A 9 -6.49 1.74 17.29
C LEU A 9 -6.04 3.21 17.26
N THR A 10 -5.30 3.59 18.31
CA THR A 10 -4.56 4.84 18.36
C THR A 10 -3.71 4.88 17.12
N LEU A 11 -3.94 5.86 16.23
CA LEU A 11 -3.16 6.08 15.03
C LEU A 11 -1.68 6.05 15.41
N ILE A 12 -1.01 4.94 15.12
CA ILE A 12 0.43 4.82 15.25
C ILE A 12 0.97 5.66 14.11
N VAL A 13 1.41 6.88 14.46
CA VAL A 13 2.33 7.67 13.67
C VAL A 13 3.36 6.71 13.11
N LEU A 14 3.39 6.58 11.78
CA LEU A 14 4.22 5.67 11.04
C LEU A 14 5.67 5.84 11.50
N MET A 15 6.12 5.02 12.46
CA MET A 15 7.50 5.01 12.91
C MET A 15 8.37 4.21 11.95
N GLY A 16 8.34 4.61 10.68
CA GLY A 16 9.54 4.79 9.88
C GLY A 16 10.10 6.19 10.10
N ILE A 17 9.97 6.76 11.31
CA ILE A 17 10.59 8.05 11.60
C ILE A 17 12.08 7.80 11.77
N GLY A 18 12.82 8.08 10.70
CA GLY A 18 14.11 8.72 10.87
C GLY A 18 13.91 10.09 11.53
N PHE A 19 13.44 10.15 12.78
CA PHE A 19 13.90 11.18 13.68
C PHE A 19 15.32 10.76 14.03
N THR A 20 16.29 11.00 13.15
CA THR A 20 17.70 10.93 13.55
C THR A 20 17.95 12.12 14.47
N SER A 21 17.55 11.98 15.74
CA SER A 21 17.92 12.88 16.82
C SER A 21 19.39 12.64 17.17
N CYS A 22 20.30 13.07 16.29
CA CYS A 22 21.65 13.38 16.71
C CYS A 22 21.70 14.87 17.03
N MET A 23 21.54 15.14 18.31
CA MET A 23 21.66 16.41 18.99
C MET A 23 23.02 17.05 18.64
N ASN A 24 23.06 17.96 17.67
CA ASN A 24 24.13 18.95 17.51
C ASN A 24 23.48 20.27 17.09
N SER A 25 23.79 21.31 17.86
CA SER A 25 23.12 22.62 17.84
C SER A 25 23.47 23.52 16.66
N ASP A 26 24.17 23.01 15.64
CA ASP A 26 24.72 23.82 14.54
C ASP A 26 24.33 23.35 13.12
N ASP A 27 23.53 22.29 12.97
CA ASP A 27 23.13 21.80 11.65
C ASP A 27 21.72 22.28 11.27
N ASN A 28 21.62 22.95 10.12
CA ASN A 28 20.37 23.26 9.42
C ASN A 28 19.66 21.95 9.00
N TYR A 29 19.04 21.26 9.95
CA TYR A 29 18.30 20.03 9.71
C TYR A 29 17.00 20.35 8.96
N THR A 30 16.81 19.74 7.79
CA THR A 30 15.53 19.77 7.08
C THR A 30 14.78 18.47 7.38
N PRO A 31 13.67 18.51 8.13
CA PRO A 31 12.83 17.34 8.37
C PRO A 31 12.44 16.62 7.08
N ILE A 32 12.48 15.28 7.12
CA ILE A 32 12.08 14.39 6.03
C ILE A 32 10.87 13.56 6.48
N TRP A 33 9.85 13.49 5.65
CA TRP A 33 8.75 12.53 5.76
C TRP A 33 8.75 11.59 4.56
N GLN A 34 8.55 10.30 4.79
CA GLN A 34 8.41 9.32 3.72
C GLN A 34 7.44 8.21 4.08
N GLY A 35 6.71 7.69 3.10
CA GLY A 35 5.77 6.60 3.32
C GLY A 35 4.63 6.54 2.31
N PRO A 36 3.76 5.52 2.44
CA PRO A 36 2.55 5.42 1.66
C PRO A 36 1.54 6.51 2.06
N VAL A 37 0.87 7.10 1.07
CA VAL A 37 -0.15 8.14 1.23
C VAL A 37 -1.27 7.95 0.22
N GLU A 38 -2.48 8.33 0.60
CA GLU A 38 -3.57 8.58 -0.35
C GLU A 38 -3.26 9.84 -1.17
N VAL A 39 -3.52 9.78 -2.47
CA VAL A 39 -3.36 10.89 -3.41
C VAL A 39 -4.73 11.49 -3.68
N ILE A 40 -4.89 12.76 -3.33
CA ILE A 40 -6.09 13.53 -3.65
C ILE A 40 -5.73 14.56 -4.71
N SER A 41 -6.19 14.32 -5.93
CA SER A 41 -6.06 15.25 -7.04
C SER A 41 -7.44 15.61 -7.58
N SER A 42 -7.65 16.91 -7.81
CA SER A 42 -8.85 17.40 -8.45
C SER A 42 -8.51 18.54 -9.39
N VAL A 43 -9.22 18.59 -10.52
CA VAL A 43 -9.06 19.63 -11.55
C VAL A 43 -9.22 21.05 -10.98
N TYR A 44 -10.01 21.19 -9.91
CA TYR A 44 -10.36 22.49 -9.31
C TYR A 44 -9.74 22.77 -7.93
N GLY A 45 -9.15 21.76 -7.27
CA GLY A 45 -8.70 21.85 -5.86
C GLY A 45 -7.21 21.57 -5.65
N GLY A 46 -6.45 21.34 -6.73
CA GLY A 46 -5.03 20.99 -6.68
C GLY A 46 -4.78 19.57 -6.15
N THR A 47 -3.50 19.20 -6.09
CA THR A 47 -3.03 17.90 -5.58
C THR A 47 -2.53 18.04 -4.15
N TYR A 48 -2.93 17.12 -3.28
CA TYR A 48 -2.36 16.94 -1.95
C TYR A 48 -2.38 15.46 -1.57
N PHE A 49 -1.63 15.12 -0.52
CA PHE A 49 -1.54 13.76 -0.02
C PHE A 49 -2.11 13.66 1.38
N LYS A 50 -2.59 12.47 1.74
CA LYS A 50 -3.20 12.21 3.04
C LYS A 50 -2.72 10.90 3.63
N ILE A 51 -2.52 10.88 4.95
CA ILE A 51 -2.35 9.66 5.73
C ILE A 51 -3.04 9.86 7.08
N GLY A 52 -4.13 9.13 7.32
CA GLY A 52 -4.99 9.39 8.47
C GLY A 52 -5.46 10.84 8.50
N GLU A 53 -5.17 11.57 9.57
CA GLU A 53 -5.54 12.99 9.68
C GLU A 53 -4.52 13.95 9.06
N LEU A 54 -3.30 13.48 8.76
CA LEU A 54 -2.23 14.30 8.21
C LEU A 54 -2.49 14.59 6.72
N LYS A 55 -2.52 15.87 6.38
CA LYS A 55 -2.55 16.38 5.02
C LYS A 55 -1.19 16.95 4.65
N ILE A 56 -0.69 16.63 3.46
CA ILE A 56 0.60 17.09 2.94
C ILE A 56 0.33 17.85 1.64
N GLN A 57 0.58 19.16 1.63
CA GLN A 57 0.38 20.02 0.48
C GLN A 57 1.74 20.39 -0.13
N PRO A 58 2.09 19.81 -1.29
CA PRO A 58 3.36 20.08 -1.94
C PRO A 58 3.36 21.48 -2.58
N THR A 59 4.55 22.03 -2.82
CA THR A 59 4.69 23.15 -3.75
C THR A 59 4.42 22.68 -5.18
N THR A 60 3.81 23.54 -6.00
CA THR A 60 3.56 23.25 -7.44
C THR A 60 4.85 22.88 -8.16
N THR A 61 5.95 23.59 -7.88
CA THR A 61 7.27 23.30 -8.48
C THR A 61 7.76 21.91 -8.16
N SER A 62 7.69 21.48 -6.88
CA SER A 62 8.13 20.15 -6.50
C SER A 62 7.25 19.04 -7.07
N LEU A 63 5.94 19.28 -7.19
CA LEU A 63 5.02 18.35 -7.82
C LEU A 63 5.34 18.15 -9.30
N MET A 64 5.50 19.23 -10.08
CA MET A 64 5.88 19.13 -11.49
C MET A 64 7.22 18.41 -11.68
N ALA A 65 8.19 18.65 -10.78
CA ALA A 65 9.49 18.00 -10.84
C ALA A 65 9.39 16.47 -10.65
N VAL A 66 8.56 15.98 -9.73
CA VAL A 66 8.37 14.54 -9.53
C VAL A 66 7.53 13.91 -10.63
N GLU A 67 6.54 14.62 -11.18
CA GLU A 67 5.77 14.19 -12.36
C GLU A 67 6.70 13.95 -13.56
N GLU A 68 7.62 14.89 -13.83
CA GLU A 68 8.57 14.78 -14.93
C GLU A 68 9.62 13.69 -14.68
N THR A 69 10.21 13.65 -13.49
CA THR A 69 11.36 12.78 -13.17
C THR A 69 10.94 11.32 -12.99
N TYR A 70 9.86 11.09 -12.24
CA TYR A 70 9.43 9.74 -11.85
C TYR A 70 8.21 9.24 -12.63
N LYS A 71 7.74 10.03 -13.61
CA LYS A 71 6.53 9.73 -14.40
C LYS A 71 5.30 9.51 -13.52
N PHE A 72 5.29 10.19 -12.37
CA PHE A 72 4.18 10.15 -11.45
C PHE A 72 3.01 10.94 -12.04
N ASP A 73 1.81 10.36 -12.06
CA ASP A 73 0.59 11.03 -12.49
C ASP A 73 -0.41 11.08 -11.32
N PRO A 74 -0.52 12.21 -10.61
CA PRO A 74 -1.43 12.32 -9.48
C PRO A 74 -2.90 12.27 -9.88
N SER A 75 -3.25 12.46 -11.15
CA SER A 75 -4.65 12.45 -11.60
C SER A 75 -5.23 11.03 -11.69
N SER A 76 -4.38 10.05 -12.00
CA SER A 76 -4.74 8.63 -12.08
C SER A 76 -4.33 7.82 -10.84
N THR A 77 -3.32 8.27 -10.09
CA THR A 77 -2.86 7.58 -8.88
C THR A 77 -3.86 7.71 -7.72
N LYS A 78 -4.13 6.62 -6.98
CA LYS A 78 -4.92 6.64 -5.74
C LYS A 78 -4.05 6.58 -4.50
N MET A 79 -3.01 5.76 -4.53
CA MET A 79 -2.05 5.61 -3.46
C MET A 79 -0.63 5.75 -4.00
N ALA A 80 0.21 6.50 -3.29
CA ALA A 80 1.61 6.71 -3.66
C ALA A 80 2.54 6.43 -2.50
N TYR A 81 3.79 6.11 -2.80
CA TYR A 81 4.90 6.31 -1.86
C TYR A 81 5.53 7.65 -2.18
N ILE A 82 5.61 8.54 -1.19
CA ILE A 82 6.32 9.82 -1.35
C ILE A 82 7.48 9.91 -0.37
N ALA A 83 8.48 10.71 -0.75
CA ALA A 83 9.49 11.23 0.17
C ALA A 83 9.56 12.75 -0.02
N CYS A 84 9.55 13.49 1.09
CA CYS A 84 9.46 14.94 1.05
C CYS A 84 10.18 15.62 2.22
N THR A 85 10.54 16.87 2.00
CA THR A 85 11.11 17.75 3.01
C THR A 85 10.18 18.91 3.35
N TYR A 86 10.23 19.36 4.61
CA TYR A 86 9.39 20.46 5.10
C TYR A 86 10.13 21.32 6.13
N SER A 87 9.69 22.57 6.32
CA SER A 87 10.22 23.44 7.38
C SER A 87 9.52 23.20 8.71
N ASN A 88 10.25 23.27 9.83
CA ASN A 88 9.67 23.16 11.18
C ASN A 88 8.64 24.25 11.47
N ASP A 89 8.81 25.46 10.92
CA ASP A 89 7.86 26.57 11.08
C ASP A 89 6.50 26.28 10.42
N GLU A 90 6.49 25.42 9.40
CA GLU A 90 5.28 24.97 8.70
C GLU A 90 4.67 23.70 9.30
N ALA A 91 5.42 23.04 10.20
CA ALA A 91 4.92 21.94 11.03
C ALA A 91 4.28 22.43 12.35
N SER A 92 4.64 23.63 12.81
CA SER A 92 4.01 24.29 13.95
C SER A 92 2.91 25.26 13.50
N GLY A 93 1.70 24.75 13.34
CA GLY A 93 0.52 25.60 13.40
C GLY A 93 0.45 26.26 14.78
N ASN A 94 0.90 27.52 14.88
CA ASN A 94 0.71 28.36 16.06
C ASN A 94 -0.77 28.34 16.47
N SER A 95 -1.06 27.90 17.69
CA SER A 95 -2.36 28.02 18.37
C SER A 95 -3.58 27.45 17.61
N GLY A 96 -3.69 26.12 17.57
CA GLY A 96 -4.85 25.37 17.05
C GLY A 96 -4.42 24.36 15.99
N ALA A 97 -4.01 23.17 16.43
CA ALA A 97 -3.39 22.14 15.60
C ALA A 97 -4.22 21.82 14.33
N THR A 98 -3.74 22.27 13.17
CA THR A 98 -4.21 21.73 11.90
C THR A 98 -3.21 20.66 11.48
N ASN A 99 -3.67 19.43 11.27
CA ASN A 99 -2.86 18.29 10.82
C ASN A 99 -2.47 18.48 9.33
N THR A 100 -1.85 19.60 8.97
CA THR A 100 -1.54 19.95 7.58
C THR A 100 -0.13 20.51 7.46
N LEU A 101 0.73 19.82 6.71
CA LEU A 101 2.01 20.34 6.24
C LEU A 101 1.80 21.10 4.94
N LYS A 102 2.20 22.36 4.90
CA LYS A 102 2.12 23.22 3.71
C LYS A 102 3.49 23.42 3.09
N ASN A 103 3.49 23.91 1.85
CA ASN A 103 4.69 24.22 1.05
C ASN A 103 5.79 23.15 1.11
N VAL A 104 5.36 21.90 1.17
CA VAL A 104 6.25 20.75 1.26
C VAL A 104 7.00 20.59 -0.06
N THR A 105 8.29 20.28 0.00
CA THR A 105 9.08 19.95 -1.18
C THR A 105 9.03 18.44 -1.38
N LEU A 106 8.31 17.97 -2.39
CA LEU A 106 8.39 16.57 -2.82
C LEU A 106 9.76 16.29 -3.45
N ASN A 107 10.40 15.21 -3.02
CA ASN A 107 11.67 14.73 -3.57
C ASN A 107 11.49 13.44 -4.38
N TYR A 108 10.44 12.68 -4.06
CA TYR A 108 10.10 11.42 -4.71
C TYR A 108 8.60 11.18 -4.62
N ALA A 109 8.02 10.64 -5.69
CA ALA A 109 6.64 10.14 -5.71
C ALA A 109 6.53 9.00 -6.72
N VAL A 110 5.87 7.91 -6.34
CA VAL A 110 5.59 6.78 -7.23
C VAL A 110 4.26 6.14 -6.86
N SER A 111 3.50 5.68 -7.84
CA SER A 111 2.25 4.95 -7.58
C SER A 111 2.53 3.61 -6.88
N LEU A 112 1.62 3.24 -5.99
CA LEU A 112 1.54 1.93 -5.36
C LEU A 112 0.34 1.12 -5.84
N ASP A 113 -0.42 1.67 -6.80
CA ASP A 113 -1.70 1.12 -7.22
C ASP A 113 -1.51 -0.24 -7.89
N GLY A 114 -2.17 -1.25 -7.33
CA GLY A 114 -2.45 -2.50 -7.98
C GLY A 114 -3.83 -2.47 -8.64
N THR A 115 -4.03 -3.37 -9.59
CA THR A 115 -5.30 -3.47 -10.32
C THR A 115 -6.31 -4.28 -9.51
N VAL A 116 -7.59 -3.89 -9.53
CA VAL A 116 -8.69 -4.69 -8.98
C VAL A 116 -9.70 -4.98 -10.08
N GLU A 117 -10.01 -6.26 -10.28
CA GLU A 117 -10.90 -6.72 -11.35
C GLU A 117 -12.06 -7.52 -10.76
N SER A 118 -13.26 -7.33 -11.33
CA SER A 118 -14.41 -8.21 -11.10
C SER A 118 -14.66 -8.99 -12.39
N VAL A 119 -14.57 -10.31 -12.30
CA VAL A 119 -14.59 -11.20 -13.46
C VAL A 119 -15.69 -12.25 -13.25
N ALA A 120 -16.62 -12.36 -14.19
CA ALA A 120 -17.79 -13.22 -14.02
C ALA A 120 -17.44 -14.71 -13.78
N GLU A 121 -16.38 -15.21 -14.44
CA GLU A 121 -15.97 -16.62 -14.42
C GLU A 121 -14.45 -16.76 -14.52
N LYS A 122 -13.89 -17.76 -13.84
CA LYS A 122 -12.46 -18.11 -13.92
C LYS A 122 -12.08 -18.53 -15.34
N GLY A 123 -10.99 -17.97 -15.86
CA GLY A 123 -10.48 -18.24 -17.21
C GLY A 123 -11.17 -17.46 -18.33
N ALA A 124 -12.04 -16.50 -18.02
CA ALA A 124 -12.59 -15.57 -19.00
C ALA A 124 -11.48 -14.76 -19.70
N SER A 125 -11.76 -14.20 -20.88
CA SER A 125 -10.75 -13.46 -21.66
C SER A 125 -10.19 -12.22 -20.95
N ASN A 126 -10.96 -11.66 -20.01
CA ASN A 126 -10.56 -10.54 -19.16
C ASN A 126 -10.10 -10.98 -17.77
N ASP A 127 -9.92 -12.28 -17.53
CA ASP A 127 -9.43 -12.80 -16.25
C ASP A 127 -7.91 -12.71 -16.19
N SER A 128 -7.39 -11.86 -15.30
CA SER A 128 -5.98 -11.89 -14.97
C SER A 128 -5.62 -13.23 -14.31
N VAL A 129 -4.67 -13.95 -14.91
CA VAL A 129 -4.14 -15.21 -14.36
C VAL A 129 -2.72 -15.01 -13.86
N ALA A 130 -2.35 -15.71 -12.78
CA ALA A 130 -0.99 -15.68 -12.28
C ALA A 130 -0.04 -16.32 -13.29
N THR A 131 1.14 -15.74 -13.47
CA THR A 131 2.22 -16.29 -14.28
C THR A 131 3.45 -16.64 -13.45
N ALA A 132 3.53 -16.11 -12.23
CA ALA A 132 4.58 -16.41 -11.26
C ALA A 132 3.98 -16.46 -9.85
N PRO A 133 4.60 -17.20 -8.91
CA PRO A 133 4.22 -17.16 -7.50
C PRO A 133 4.81 -15.91 -6.83
N ILE A 134 4.30 -15.55 -5.67
CA ILE A 134 4.99 -14.63 -4.75
C ILE A 134 5.78 -15.44 -3.72
N ILE A 135 6.66 -14.79 -2.96
CA ILE A 135 7.36 -15.41 -1.83
C ILE A 135 6.49 -15.32 -0.58
N ARG A 136 5.93 -14.14 -0.30
CA ARG A 136 5.04 -13.87 0.84
C ARG A 136 4.39 -12.49 0.78
N VAL A 137 3.31 -12.34 1.54
CA VAL A 137 2.72 -11.06 1.91
C VAL A 137 3.11 -10.68 3.34
N THR A 138 3.36 -9.38 3.58
CA THR A 138 3.61 -8.83 4.92
C THR A 138 2.85 -7.54 5.17
N ASN A 139 2.37 -7.39 6.40
CA ASN A 139 1.87 -6.14 6.94
C ASN A 139 3.08 -5.35 7.43
N VAL A 140 3.29 -4.18 6.83
CA VAL A 140 4.54 -3.41 6.96
C VAL A 140 4.36 -2.15 7.81
N MET A 141 3.22 -2.00 8.50
CA MET A 141 2.92 -0.83 9.34
C MET A 141 3.43 -0.96 10.79
N SER A 142 3.98 -2.10 11.21
CA SER A 142 4.37 -2.27 12.62
C SER A 142 5.81 -1.79 12.87
N SER A 143 5.96 -0.92 13.88
CA SER A 143 7.23 -0.57 14.50
C SER A 143 7.79 -1.69 15.41
N SER A 144 7.06 -2.81 15.51
CA SER A 144 7.53 -4.02 16.15
C SER A 144 8.41 -4.80 15.17
N SER A 145 9.47 -5.42 15.67
CA SER A 145 10.41 -6.26 14.91
C SER A 145 9.79 -7.52 14.27
N THR A 146 8.47 -7.62 14.23
CA THR A 146 7.71 -8.74 13.66
C THR A 146 6.58 -8.19 12.78
N SER A 147 6.88 -7.99 11.49
CA SER A 147 5.83 -7.81 10.48
C SER A 147 4.94 -9.05 10.47
N GLU A 148 3.64 -8.90 10.69
CA GLU A 148 2.70 -10.01 10.53
C GLU A 148 2.56 -10.36 9.05
N GLU A 149 2.52 -11.65 8.70
CA GLU A 149 2.24 -12.07 7.33
C GLU A 149 0.74 -11.93 7.05
N ASN A 150 0.30 -10.72 6.68
CA ASN A 150 -1.07 -10.44 6.28
C ASN A 150 -1.19 -9.13 5.48
N PHE A 151 -2.37 -8.88 4.91
CA PHE A 151 -2.77 -7.56 4.42
C PHE A 151 -3.37 -6.72 5.55
N TYR A 152 -3.54 -5.42 5.31
CA TYR A 152 -4.35 -4.54 6.16
C TYR A 152 -5.16 -3.55 5.31
N ILE A 153 -6.20 -2.96 5.92
CA ILE A 153 -6.97 -1.88 5.29
C ILE A 153 -6.40 -0.54 5.72
N LEU A 154 -5.94 0.25 4.74
CA LEU A 154 -5.51 1.63 4.92
C LEU A 154 -6.64 2.58 4.53
N ASP A 155 -6.83 3.63 5.34
CA ASP A 155 -7.82 4.69 5.13
C ASP A 155 -9.24 4.16 4.82
N ASN A 156 -9.63 3.06 5.47
CA ASN A 156 -10.95 2.41 5.33
C ASN A 156 -11.32 1.99 3.90
N ARG A 157 -10.33 1.83 3.01
CA ARG A 157 -10.59 1.64 1.58
C ARG A 157 -9.57 0.76 0.87
N TYR A 158 -8.29 0.93 1.16
CA TYR A 158 -7.22 0.33 0.37
C TYR A 158 -6.70 -0.92 1.06
N LEU A 159 -6.79 -2.06 0.39
CA LEU A 159 -6.08 -3.26 0.84
C LEU A 159 -4.60 -3.09 0.52
N PHE A 160 -3.76 -3.03 1.53
CA PHE A 160 -2.35 -2.72 1.41
C PHE A 160 -1.48 -3.85 1.97
N ALA A 161 -0.36 -4.12 1.30
CA ALA A 161 0.71 -4.95 1.83
C ALA A 161 2.06 -4.70 1.17
N GLY A 162 3.12 -5.20 1.81
CA GLY A 162 4.38 -5.50 1.15
C GLY A 162 4.33 -6.90 0.53
N ILE A 163 4.59 -7.00 -0.77
CA ILE A 163 4.59 -8.25 -1.52
C ILE A 163 6.02 -8.60 -1.91
N SER A 164 6.53 -9.68 -1.32
CA SER A 164 7.85 -10.22 -1.63
C SER A 164 7.77 -11.12 -2.85
N TYR A 165 8.61 -10.91 -3.86
CA TYR A 165 8.76 -11.79 -5.02
C TYR A 165 10.17 -11.62 -5.61
N TYR A 166 10.57 -12.54 -6.47
CA TYR A 166 11.84 -12.46 -7.17
C TYR A 166 11.77 -11.40 -8.28
N VAL A 167 12.73 -10.48 -8.29
CA VAL A 167 12.74 -9.33 -9.21
C VAL A 167 14.15 -9.07 -9.73
N GLN A 168 14.28 -8.85 -11.03
CA GLN A 168 15.54 -8.43 -11.65
C GLN A 168 15.31 -7.53 -12.88
N GLU A 169 14.81 -8.08 -13.98
CA GLU A 169 14.72 -7.39 -15.27
C GLU A 169 13.30 -7.41 -15.85
N LYS A 170 12.44 -8.30 -15.36
CA LYS A 170 11.12 -8.50 -15.95
C LYS A 170 10.12 -7.50 -15.40
N GLN A 171 9.08 -7.28 -16.20
CA GLN A 171 7.92 -6.52 -15.77
C GLN A 171 7.01 -7.43 -14.95
N HIS A 172 6.58 -6.90 -13.81
CA HIS A 172 5.70 -7.54 -12.87
C HIS A 172 4.43 -6.71 -12.72
N SER A 173 3.29 -7.38 -12.59
CA SER A 173 2.02 -6.76 -12.25
C SER A 173 1.34 -7.53 -11.14
N PHE A 174 0.49 -6.82 -10.39
CA PHE A 174 -0.31 -7.41 -9.32
C PHE A 174 -1.76 -7.00 -9.52
N THR A 175 -2.60 -7.99 -9.74
CA THR A 175 -4.04 -7.81 -9.91
C THR A 175 -4.78 -8.58 -8.81
N LEU A 176 -5.71 -7.92 -8.15
CA LEU A 176 -6.64 -8.54 -7.22
C LEU A 176 -7.94 -8.86 -7.97
N VAL A 177 -8.22 -10.14 -8.17
CA VAL A 177 -9.39 -10.61 -8.92
C VAL A 177 -10.48 -11.07 -7.95
N ASN A 178 -11.70 -10.57 -8.14
CA ASN A 178 -12.91 -11.07 -7.51
C ASN A 178 -13.79 -11.78 -8.54
N TYR A 179 -14.32 -12.95 -8.17
CA TYR A 179 -15.32 -13.67 -8.95
C TYR A 179 -16.68 -13.54 -8.25
N PRO A 180 -17.57 -12.61 -8.67
CA PRO A 180 -18.79 -12.30 -7.91
C PRO A 180 -19.82 -13.43 -7.92
N ASN A 181 -19.71 -14.38 -8.86
CA ASN A 181 -20.58 -15.55 -8.95
C ASN A 181 -20.02 -16.77 -8.20
N GLU A 182 -18.82 -16.67 -7.62
CA GLU A 182 -18.25 -17.75 -6.80
C GLU A 182 -19.01 -17.85 -5.49
N GLU A 183 -19.51 -19.04 -5.17
CA GLU A 183 -20.18 -19.28 -3.89
C GLU A 183 -19.19 -19.12 -2.74
N VAL A 184 -19.50 -18.17 -1.85
CA VAL A 184 -18.75 -17.89 -0.63
C VAL A 184 -19.72 -17.79 0.55
N GLU A 185 -19.20 -17.97 1.76
CA GLU A 185 -19.99 -17.76 2.97
C GLU A 185 -20.55 -16.33 3.03
N ASP A 186 -21.74 -16.16 3.61
CA ASP A 186 -22.32 -14.83 3.78
C ASP A 186 -21.41 -13.93 4.63
N GLY A 187 -21.29 -12.66 4.23
CA GLY A 187 -20.36 -11.71 4.83
C GLY A 187 -18.87 -11.94 4.49
N VAL A 188 -18.55 -12.86 3.56
CA VAL A 188 -17.18 -13.06 3.05
C VAL A 188 -17.02 -12.45 1.66
N ILE A 189 -15.90 -11.73 1.46
CA ILE A 189 -15.45 -11.29 0.15
C ILE A 189 -14.14 -12.02 -0.16
N LYS A 190 -14.15 -12.87 -1.19
CA LYS A 190 -12.96 -13.60 -1.64
C LYS A 190 -12.32 -12.92 -2.84
N PHE A 191 -11.01 -12.76 -2.75
CA PHE A 191 -10.13 -12.26 -3.80
C PHE A 191 -9.00 -13.25 -4.08
N TYR A 192 -8.42 -13.11 -5.27
CA TYR A 192 -7.23 -13.84 -5.70
C TYR A 192 -6.17 -12.82 -6.11
N LEU A 193 -5.01 -12.83 -5.44
CA LEU A 193 -3.89 -12.01 -5.87
C LEU A 193 -3.15 -12.73 -7.00
N ARG A 194 -3.08 -12.08 -8.15
CA ARG A 194 -2.43 -12.58 -9.36
C ARG A 194 -1.12 -11.82 -9.55
N HIS A 195 -0.01 -12.52 -9.37
CA HIS A 195 1.29 -12.04 -9.78
C HIS A 195 1.47 -12.37 -11.27
N GLY A 196 1.27 -11.33 -12.08
CA GLY A 196 1.35 -11.38 -13.53
C GLY A 196 2.65 -10.79 -14.06
N GLY A 197 2.80 -10.86 -15.38
CA GLY A 197 3.99 -10.39 -16.09
C GLY A 197 4.84 -11.54 -16.62
N THR A 198 6.09 -11.23 -16.97
CA THR A 198 7.02 -12.24 -17.48
C THR A 198 7.77 -12.87 -16.30
N PRO A 199 7.77 -14.20 -16.13
CA PRO A 199 8.53 -14.84 -15.07
C PRO A 199 10.02 -14.50 -15.19
N GLU A 200 10.64 -14.26 -14.04
CA GLU A 200 12.09 -14.13 -13.95
C GLU A 200 12.80 -15.43 -14.36
N LYS A 201 14.07 -15.30 -14.76
CA LYS A 201 14.90 -16.46 -15.08
C LYS A 201 15.14 -17.32 -13.83
N ASP A 202 15.38 -18.60 -14.06
CA ASP A 202 15.82 -19.52 -13.01
C ASP A 202 17.10 -19.00 -12.34
N GLY A 203 17.14 -19.08 -11.01
CA GLY A 203 18.30 -18.69 -10.21
C GLY A 203 18.35 -17.20 -9.81
N VAL A 204 17.33 -16.40 -10.15
CA VAL A 204 17.18 -15.06 -9.55
C VAL A 204 16.99 -15.18 -8.04
N THR A 205 17.78 -14.43 -7.28
CA THR A 205 17.77 -14.45 -5.79
C THR A 205 17.41 -13.10 -5.18
N LEU A 206 17.38 -12.03 -5.99
CA LEU A 206 17.00 -10.70 -5.51
C LEU A 206 15.49 -10.67 -5.24
N ILE A 207 15.12 -10.22 -4.04
CA ILE A 207 13.73 -10.14 -3.60
C ILE A 207 13.32 -8.67 -3.50
N SER A 208 12.11 -8.34 -3.94
CA SER A 208 11.55 -6.97 -3.88
C SER A 208 11.67 -6.31 -2.49
N ALA A 209 11.50 -7.08 -1.42
CA ALA A 209 11.68 -6.63 -0.04
C ALA A 209 13.11 -6.12 0.26
N ASN A 210 14.14 -6.68 -0.37
CA ASN A 210 15.53 -6.25 -0.15
C ASN A 210 15.83 -4.88 -0.74
N VAL A 211 15.02 -4.43 -1.70
CA VAL A 211 15.22 -3.16 -2.41
C VAL A 211 14.11 -2.14 -2.10
N ALA A 212 13.21 -2.45 -1.16
CA ALA A 212 12.06 -1.61 -0.82
C ALA A 212 12.44 -0.18 -0.39
N GLY A 213 13.62 0.01 0.23
CA GLY A 213 14.11 1.33 0.63
C GLY A 213 14.53 2.22 -0.55
N THR A 214 14.90 1.62 -1.68
CA THR A 214 15.31 2.34 -2.91
C THR A 214 14.19 2.38 -3.95
N TYR A 215 13.45 1.28 -4.06
CA TYR A 215 12.38 1.08 -5.03
C TYR A 215 11.11 0.61 -4.30
N PRO A 216 10.45 1.49 -3.53
CA PRO A 216 9.29 1.13 -2.72
C PRO A 216 8.14 0.57 -3.56
N TYR A 217 7.97 1.04 -4.80
CA TYR A 217 6.97 0.54 -5.75
C TYR A 217 7.20 -0.91 -6.18
N LEU A 218 8.38 -1.50 -5.98
CA LEU A 218 8.57 -2.93 -6.23
C LEU A 218 7.94 -3.76 -5.13
N TYR A 219 7.93 -3.26 -3.89
CA TYR A 219 7.50 -4.02 -2.72
C TYR A 219 6.08 -3.70 -2.28
N TYR A 220 5.77 -2.43 -2.07
CA TYR A 220 4.46 -2.00 -1.59
C TYR A 220 3.42 -2.03 -2.71
N LYS A 221 2.22 -2.52 -2.39
CA LYS A 221 1.05 -2.48 -3.28
C LYS A 221 -0.20 -2.13 -2.49
N SER A 222 -1.09 -1.41 -3.15
CA SER A 222 -2.41 -1.02 -2.65
C SER A 222 -3.49 -1.30 -3.67
N PHE A 223 -4.61 -1.84 -3.21
CA PHE A 223 -5.76 -2.19 -4.05
C PHE A 223 -6.99 -1.42 -3.57
N ASP A 224 -7.61 -0.65 -4.46
CA ASP A 224 -8.80 0.14 -4.13
C ASP A 224 -10.04 -0.75 -4.02
N LEU A 225 -10.55 -0.93 -2.80
CA LEU A 225 -11.72 -1.76 -2.53
C LEU A 225 -13.02 -0.96 -2.34
N ALA A 226 -13.07 0.31 -2.76
CA ALA A 226 -14.25 1.17 -2.54
C ALA A 226 -15.58 0.56 -3.01
N ASN A 227 -15.56 -0.25 -4.07
CA ASN A 227 -16.77 -0.89 -4.62
C ASN A 227 -17.15 -2.19 -3.91
N TYR A 228 -16.34 -2.68 -2.98
CA TYR A 228 -16.53 -3.97 -2.31
C TYR A 228 -16.82 -3.82 -0.82
N LEU A 229 -16.22 -2.82 -0.16
CA LEU A 229 -16.35 -2.65 1.28
C LEU A 229 -17.70 -2.01 1.66
N PRO A 230 -18.31 -2.43 2.78
CA PRO A 230 -19.51 -1.78 3.28
C PRO A 230 -19.22 -0.33 3.66
N THR A 231 -20.21 0.55 3.49
CA THR A 231 -20.13 1.97 3.89
C THR A 231 -20.97 2.31 5.12
N LEU A 232 -21.80 1.36 5.58
CA LEU A 232 -22.69 1.55 6.73
C LEU A 232 -22.00 1.14 8.03
N PRO A 233 -22.02 1.99 9.09
CA PRO A 233 -21.48 1.67 10.40
C PRO A 233 -22.00 0.35 10.95
N GLY A 234 -21.12 -0.40 11.62
CA GLY A 234 -21.48 -1.66 12.27
C GLY A 234 -21.60 -2.87 11.33
N LYS A 235 -21.58 -2.68 10.00
CA LYS A 235 -21.43 -3.80 9.05
C LYS A 235 -20.00 -4.32 9.08
N GLU A 236 -19.88 -5.63 9.17
CA GLU A 236 -18.61 -6.36 9.19
C GLU A 236 -18.54 -7.28 7.99
N VAL A 237 -17.38 -7.34 7.35
CA VAL A 237 -17.07 -8.31 6.29
C VAL A 237 -15.72 -8.96 6.57
N LYS A 238 -15.62 -10.25 6.25
CA LYS A 238 -14.34 -10.97 6.22
C LYS A 238 -13.79 -10.93 4.81
N ILE A 239 -12.57 -10.45 4.66
CA ILE A 239 -11.86 -10.43 3.39
C ILE A 239 -10.90 -11.62 3.40
N ILE A 240 -10.97 -12.43 2.34
CA ILE A 240 -10.03 -13.53 2.09
C ILE A 240 -9.27 -13.21 0.81
N VAL A 241 -7.94 -13.34 0.84
CA VAL A 241 -7.08 -13.21 -0.33
C VAL A 241 -6.32 -14.52 -0.50
N GLU A 242 -6.63 -15.25 -1.56
CA GLU A 242 -5.88 -16.43 -1.98
C GLU A 242 -4.70 -16.01 -2.86
N VAL A 243 -3.51 -16.55 -2.57
CA VAL A 243 -2.27 -16.24 -3.27
C VAL A 243 -1.53 -17.54 -3.62
N ASP A 244 -0.79 -17.54 -4.72
CA ASP A 244 0.16 -18.62 -5.06
C ASP A 244 1.55 -18.28 -4.49
N GLU A 245 2.01 -19.00 -3.47
CA GLU A 245 3.31 -18.77 -2.82
C GLU A 245 4.34 -19.86 -3.13
N ASN A 246 5.57 -19.44 -3.38
CA ASN A 246 6.74 -20.30 -3.46
C ASN A 246 7.95 -19.57 -2.85
N THR A 247 8.44 -20.07 -1.72
CA THR A 247 9.56 -19.47 -1.00
C THR A 247 10.93 -19.88 -1.54
N VAL A 248 10.98 -20.79 -2.51
CA VAL A 248 12.21 -21.43 -2.97
C VAL A 248 12.59 -21.00 -4.40
N ASN A 249 11.61 -20.77 -5.28
CA ASN A 249 11.85 -20.34 -6.65
C ASN A 249 10.66 -19.55 -7.22
N ASN A 250 10.79 -19.05 -8.45
CA ASN A 250 9.79 -18.22 -9.14
C ASN A 250 8.89 -19.00 -10.12
N LYS A 251 8.76 -20.33 -9.98
CA LYS A 251 8.00 -21.16 -10.92
C LYS A 251 6.61 -21.46 -10.38
N LEU A 252 5.58 -21.07 -11.12
CA LEU A 252 4.20 -21.26 -10.71
C LEU A 252 3.78 -22.74 -10.72
N ASP A 253 4.31 -23.52 -11.66
CA ASP A 253 4.02 -24.95 -11.87
C ASP A 253 4.87 -25.90 -11.02
N ASP A 254 5.74 -25.37 -10.16
CA ASP A 254 6.56 -26.15 -9.25
C ASP A 254 5.73 -26.76 -8.10
N GLU A 255 6.06 -27.98 -7.70
CA GLU A 255 5.35 -28.70 -6.64
C GLU A 255 5.36 -27.98 -5.27
N ARG A 256 6.34 -27.08 -5.05
CA ARG A 256 6.47 -26.25 -3.85
C ARG A 256 5.58 -25.02 -3.88
N THR A 257 5.01 -24.67 -5.03
CA THR A 257 4.03 -23.60 -5.12
C THR A 257 2.74 -24.04 -4.45
N LYS A 258 2.35 -23.31 -3.40
CA LYS A 258 1.16 -23.60 -2.60
C LYS A 258 0.22 -22.41 -2.58
N LYS A 259 -1.07 -22.71 -2.57
CA LYS A 259 -2.09 -21.72 -2.28
C LYS A 259 -2.08 -21.39 -0.80
N ARG A 260 -2.04 -20.10 -0.49
CA ARG A 260 -2.21 -19.58 0.86
C ARG A 260 -3.38 -18.62 0.90
N GLU A 261 -4.18 -18.71 1.95
CA GLU A 261 -5.26 -17.76 2.21
C GLU A 261 -4.85 -16.82 3.34
N TYR A 262 -4.89 -15.54 3.05
CA TYR A 262 -4.80 -14.47 4.04
C TYR A 262 -6.20 -14.00 4.38
N SER A 263 -6.49 -13.81 5.67
CA SER A 263 -7.80 -13.39 6.14
C SER A 263 -7.67 -12.18 7.04
N LEU A 264 -8.56 -11.21 6.83
CA LEU A 264 -8.72 -10.04 7.70
C LEU A 264 -10.20 -9.68 7.81
N THR A 265 -10.57 -9.06 8.92
CA THR A 265 -11.92 -8.56 9.15
C THR A 265 -11.91 -7.05 8.96
N TYR A 266 -12.87 -6.54 8.18
CA TYR A 266 -13.13 -5.12 8.04
C TYR A 266 -14.48 -4.77 8.64
N LYS A 267 -14.51 -3.70 9.43
CA LYS A 267 -15.71 -3.16 10.03
C LYS A 267 -15.68 -1.64 9.90
N VAL A 268 -16.79 -1.05 9.45
CA VAL A 268 -16.95 0.40 9.44
C VAL A 268 -17.12 0.87 10.88
N GLU A 269 -16.23 1.74 11.34
CA GLU A 269 -16.29 2.37 12.65
C GLU A 269 -17.54 3.28 12.77
N GLU A 270 -18.05 3.43 14.01
CA GLU A 270 -19.21 4.28 14.32
C GLU A 270 -18.87 5.78 14.36
#